data_AF-A0A2N2GTV5-F1
#
_entry.id   AF-A0A2N2GTV5-F1
#
_cell.length_a   1.000
_cell.length_b   1.000
_cell.length_c   1.000
_cell.angle_alpha   90.00
_cell.angle_beta   90.00
_cell.angle_gamma   90.00
#
_symmetry.space_group_name_H-M   'P 1'
#
loop_
_entity.id
_entity.type
_entity.pdbx_description
1 polymer ?
#
loop_
_entity_poly.entity_id
_entity_poly.type
_entity_poly.pdbx_seq_one_letter_code
_entity_poly.pdbx_strand_id
1 'polypeptide(L)'
;MGDHRRIRLFIDPEVRMVLEERRLKEEDLQRTLSEAEQTGKKFVHPHTGHFLAGVRQGSVTVWVEYSRHEDGFKVHRAYQHRVEVTAWDYKTGRTK
;
A
#
# COMPACT_ATOMS: atom_id res chain seq x y z
N MET A 1 -8.35 -13.10 -12.60
CA MET A 1 -8.68 -12.66 -11.22
C MET A 1 -7.41 -12.79 -10.40
N GLY A 2 -6.93 -11.68 -9.84
CA GLY A 2 -5.51 -11.52 -9.47
C GLY A 2 -5.07 -12.31 -8.24
N ASP A 3 -3.86 -12.85 -8.31
CA ASP A 3 -3.19 -13.68 -7.27
C ASP A 3 -2.96 -12.93 -5.95
N HIS A 4 -3.15 -11.60 -5.93
CA HIS A 4 -2.99 -10.74 -4.76
C HIS A 4 -3.86 -11.17 -3.56
N ARG A 5 -5.01 -11.80 -3.78
CA ARG A 5 -5.88 -12.27 -2.69
C ARG A 5 -5.29 -13.40 -1.85
N ARG A 6 -4.20 -14.04 -2.31
CA ARG A 6 -3.47 -15.05 -1.55
C ARG A 6 -2.43 -14.45 -0.59
N ILE A 7 -2.16 -13.15 -0.71
CA ILE A 7 -1.22 -12.47 0.18
C ILE A 7 -1.79 -12.49 1.60
N ARG A 8 -1.08 -13.14 2.51
CA ARG A 8 -1.42 -13.18 3.93
C ARG A 8 -1.10 -11.84 4.57
N LEU A 9 -2.08 -11.29 5.29
CA LEU A 9 -1.94 -10.03 6.02
C LEU A 9 -2.05 -10.27 7.52
N PHE A 10 -1.02 -9.85 8.24
CA PHE A 10 -1.00 -9.80 9.70
C PHE A 10 -1.41 -8.40 10.11
N ILE A 11 -2.62 -8.24 10.64
CA ILE A 11 -3.21 -6.94 10.98
C ILE A 11 -3.60 -6.98 12.46
N ASP A 12 -2.95 -6.16 13.27
CA ASP A 12 -3.27 -6.03 14.69
C ASP A 12 -4.71 -5.48 14.86
N PRO A 13 -5.45 -5.85 15.92
CA PRO A 13 -6.86 -5.48 16.09
C PRO A 13 -7.12 -3.97 16.00
N GLU A 14 -6.23 -3.15 16.57
CA GLU A 14 -6.34 -1.69 16.52
C GLU A 14 -6.28 -1.16 15.08
N VAL A 15 -5.39 -1.71 14.26
CA VAL A 15 -5.28 -1.34 12.84
C VAL A 15 -6.52 -1.80 12.09
N ARG A 16 -7.04 -3.00 12.40
CA ARG A 16 -8.27 -3.52 11.77
C ARG A 16 -9.47 -2.61 12.03
N MET A 17 -9.64 -2.10 13.25
CA MET A 17 -10.71 -1.13 13.57
C MET A 17 -10.60 0.14 12.72
N VAL A 18 -9.39 0.68 12.55
CA VAL A 18 -9.15 1.87 11.71
C VAL A 18 -9.48 1.60 10.24
N LEU A 19 -9.16 0.41 9.72
CA LEU A 19 -9.51 0.01 8.35
C LEU A 19 -11.04 -0.03 8.16
N GLU A 20 -11.76 -0.64 9.10
CA GLU A 20 -13.21 -0.74 9.08
C GLU A 20 -13.89 0.63 9.11
N GLU A 21 -13.48 1.51 10.02
CA GLU A 21 -13.97 2.90 10.13
C GLU A 21 -13.79 3.66 8.80
N ARG A 22 -12.65 3.44 8.13
CA ARG A 22 -12.30 4.08 6.85
C ARG A 22 -12.87 3.36 5.62
N ARG A 23 -13.60 2.26 5.82
CA ARG A 23 -14.15 1.38 4.78
C ARG A 23 -13.08 0.89 3.79
N LEU A 24 -11.87 0.66 4.29
CA LEU A 24 -10.77 0.05 3.53
C LEU A 24 -10.87 -1.46 3.64
N LYS A 25 -11.01 -2.14 2.50
CA LYS A 25 -11.12 -3.59 2.48
C LYS A 25 -9.73 -4.22 2.46
N GLU A 26 -9.64 -5.42 2.99
CA GLU A 26 -8.41 -6.21 2.96
C GLU A 26 -7.90 -6.41 1.51
N GLU A 27 -8.81 -6.59 0.55
CA GLU A 27 -8.47 -6.69 -0.87
C GLU A 27 -7.78 -5.43 -1.43
N ASP A 28 -8.15 -4.24 -0.94
CA ASP A 28 -7.53 -2.98 -1.38
C ASP A 28 -6.07 -2.93 -0.91
N LEU A 29 -5.80 -3.42 0.31
CA LEU A 29 -4.45 -3.55 0.85
C LEU A 29 -3.65 -4.58 0.03
N GLN A 30 -4.20 -5.78 -0.17
CA GLN A 30 -3.56 -6.85 -0.92
C GLN A 30 -3.18 -6.42 -2.35
N ARG A 31 -4.06 -5.70 -3.05
CA ARG A 31 -3.75 -5.16 -4.38
C ARG A 31 -2.59 -4.18 -4.32
N THR A 32 -2.60 -3.27 -3.34
CA THR A 32 -1.52 -2.29 -3.15
C THR A 32 -0.17 -2.98 -2.92
N LEU A 33 -0.14 -3.97 -2.03
CA LEU A 33 1.08 -4.71 -1.72
C LEU A 33 1.57 -5.56 -2.90
N SER A 34 0.66 -6.20 -3.61
CA SER A 34 0.99 -6.98 -4.81
C SER A 34 1.69 -6.12 -5.87
N GLU A 35 1.15 -4.94 -6.18
CA GLU A 35 1.76 -4.05 -7.16
C GLU A 35 3.10 -3.47 -6.66
N ALA A 36 3.18 -3.12 -5.37
CA ALA A 36 4.40 -2.62 -4.76
C ALA A 36 5.55 -3.64 -4.82
N GLU A 37 5.27 -4.91 -4.52
CA GLU A 37 6.28 -5.98 -4.60
C GLU A 37 6.62 -6.38 -6.03
N GLN A 38 5.66 -6.32 -6.97
CA GLN A 38 5.93 -6.59 -8.39
C GLN A 38 6.75 -5.49 -9.06
N THR A 39 6.48 -4.22 -8.74
CA THR A 39 7.11 -3.07 -9.40
C THR A 39 8.30 -2.50 -8.65
N GLY A 40 8.44 -2.81 -7.37
CA GLY A 40 9.41 -2.18 -6.47
C GLY A 40 9.08 -0.72 -6.10
N LYS A 41 7.92 -0.18 -6.51
CA LYS A 41 7.51 1.20 -6.22
C LYS A 41 7.01 1.33 -4.78
N LYS A 42 7.95 1.54 -3.87
CA LYS A 42 7.68 1.76 -2.44
C LYS A 42 8.78 2.60 -1.81
N PHE A 43 8.42 3.37 -0.80
CA PHE A 43 9.37 4.08 0.05
C PHE A 43 9.83 3.18 1.20
N VAL A 44 11.00 3.43 1.75
CA VAL A 44 11.53 2.76 2.94
C VAL A 44 11.70 3.80 4.04
N HIS A 45 11.09 3.57 5.19
CA HIS A 45 11.29 4.40 6.36
C HIS A 45 12.67 4.09 6.96
N PRO A 46 13.59 5.09 7.08
CA PRO A 46 15.00 4.83 7.35
C PRO A 46 15.29 4.25 8.74
N HIS A 47 14.42 4.50 9.72
CA HIS A 47 14.65 4.06 11.11
C HIS A 47 13.98 2.72 11.44
N THR A 48 12.82 2.44 10.84
CA THR A 48 12.03 1.25 11.16
C THR A 48 12.15 0.16 10.10
N GLY A 49 12.65 0.49 8.91
CA GLY A 49 12.67 -0.41 7.76
C GLY A 49 11.29 -0.70 7.17
N HIS A 50 10.24 -0.01 7.63
CA HIS A 50 8.89 -0.18 7.09
C HIS A 50 8.82 0.30 5.64
N PHE A 51 8.03 -0.38 4.84
CA PHE A 51 7.70 0.04 3.49
C PHE A 51 6.43 0.87 3.48
N LEU A 52 6.40 1.92 2.67
CA LEU A 52 5.17 2.66 2.35
C LEU A 52 4.94 2.56 0.85
N ALA A 53 3.80 2.00 0.45
CA ALA A 53 3.38 1.89 -0.93
C ALA A 53 2.05 2.61 -1.17
N GLY A 54 1.90 3.18 -2.37
CA GLY A 54 0.68 3.87 -2.79
C GLY A 54 0.28 3.40 -4.18
N VAL A 55 -0.96 2.93 -4.33
CA VAL A 55 -1.50 2.44 -5.61
C VAL A 55 -2.83 3.11 -5.91
N ARG A 56 -2.98 3.63 -7.12
CA ARG A 56 -4.23 4.21 -7.59
C ARG A 56 -5.24 3.10 -7.91
N GLN A 57 -6.35 3.09 -7.19
CA GLN A 57 -7.44 2.13 -7.34
C GLN A 57 -8.71 2.90 -7.72
N GLY A 58 -8.95 3.05 -9.02
CA GLY A 58 -10.04 3.86 -9.54
C GLY A 58 -9.82 5.36 -9.24
N SER A 59 -10.71 5.96 -8.45
CA SER A 59 -10.67 7.40 -8.13
C SER A 59 -9.86 7.75 -6.88
N VAL A 60 -9.38 6.75 -6.13
CA VAL A 60 -8.62 6.92 -4.90
C VAL A 60 -7.24 6.32 -5.02
N THR A 61 -6.29 6.83 -4.24
CA THR A 61 -4.99 6.18 -4.02
C THR A 61 -5.03 5.55 -2.64
N VAL A 62 -4.78 4.23 -2.59
CA VAL A 62 -4.67 3.47 -1.35
C VAL A 62 -3.21 3.41 -0.96
N TRP A 63 -2.92 3.83 0.26
CA TRP A 63 -1.59 3.82 0.86
C TRP A 63 -1.53 2.79 1.97
N VAL A 64 -0.46 2.00 1.98
CA VAL A 64 -0.24 0.94 2.97
C VAL A 64 1.19 1.04 3.49
N GLU A 65 1.33 1.19 4.80
CA GLU A 65 2.58 1.04 5.53
C GLU A 65 2.66 -0.41 6.07
N TYR A 66 3.73 -1.12 5.71
CA TYR A 66 3.85 -2.55 6.00
C TYR A 66 5.31 -2.99 6.15
N SER A 67 5.51 -4.18 6.74
CA SER A 67 6.79 -4.87 6.76
C SER A 67 6.62 -6.33 6.32
N ARG A 68 7.68 -6.96 5.82
CA ARG A 68 7.69 -8.41 5.58
C ARG A 68 7.53 -9.15 6.91
N HIS A 69 6.67 -10.17 6.93
CA HIS A 69 6.42 -10.97 8.11
C HIS A 69 6.05 -12.40 7.71
N GLU A 70 6.87 -13.37 8.11
CA GLU A 70 6.70 -14.79 7.75
C GLU A 70 6.46 -15.00 6.24
N ASP A 71 5.32 -15.59 5.87
CA ASP A 71 4.88 -15.85 4.49
C ASP A 71 3.96 -14.75 3.94
N GLY A 72 3.95 -13.57 4.57
CA GLY A 72 3.10 -12.44 4.20
C GLY A 72 3.64 -11.09 4.65
N PHE A 73 2.72 -10.19 5.00
CA PHE A 73 3.06 -8.83 5.41
C PHE A 73 2.32 -8.42 6.67
N LYS A 74 3.05 -7.79 7.59
CA LYS A 74 2.45 -7.09 8.73
C LYS A 74 2.05 -5.69 8.28
N VAL A 75 0.78 -5.35 8.48
CA VAL A 75 0.23 -4.02 8.16
C VAL A 75 0.29 -3.16 9.40
N HIS A 76 1.00 -2.03 9.30
CA HIS A 76 1.12 -1.07 10.39
C HIS A 76 0.03 0.00 10.29
N ARG A 77 -0.21 0.51 9.06
CA ARG A 77 -1.20 1.57 8.78
C ARG A 77 -1.70 1.46 7.35
N ALA A 78 -2.93 1.90 7.10
CA ALA A 78 -3.39 2.19 5.74
C ALA A 78 -4.42 3.31 5.71
N TYR A 79 -4.50 3.98 4.57
CA TYR A 79 -5.42 5.08 4.35
C TYR A 79 -5.68 5.25 2.86
N GLN A 80 -6.79 5.92 2.52
CA GLN A 80 -7.12 6.29 1.15
C GLN A 80 -7.30 7.79 1.04
N HIS A 81 -6.83 8.36 -0.07
CA HIS A 81 -7.11 9.73 -0.43
C HIS A 81 -7.63 9.82 -1.85
N ARG A 82 -8.60 10.71 -2.06
CA ARG A 82 -9.09 11.06 -3.39
C ARG A 82 -8.24 12.20 -3.95
N VAL A 83 -6.99 11.87 -4.22
CA VAL A 83 -6.00 12.79 -4.80
C VAL A 83 -5.32 12.07 -5.97
N GLU A 84 -5.16 12.79 -7.07
CA GLU A 84 -4.31 12.37 -8.17
C GLU A 84 -2.88 12.80 -7.86
N VAL A 85 -1.99 11.81 -7.69
CA VAL A 85 -0.56 12.05 -7.47
C VAL A 85 0.14 11.88 -8.80
N THR A 86 0.74 12.95 -9.29
CA THR A 86 1.58 12.94 -10.49
C THR A 86 3.03 13.19 -10.10
N ALA A 87 3.97 12.56 -10.81
CA ALA A 87 5.40 12.72 -10.54
C ALA A 87 6.06 13.40 -11.73
N TRP A 88 6.67 14.57 -11.50
CA TRP A 88 7.51 15.22 -12.50
C TRP A 88 8.94 14.69 -12.39
N ASP A 89 9.42 14.08 -13.47
CA ASP A 89 10.78 13.56 -13.56
C ASP A 89 11.73 14.69 -13.99
N TYR A 90 12.62 15.08 -13.08
CA TYR A 90 13.59 16.15 -13.31
C TYR A 90 14.62 15.86 -14.40
N LYS A 91 14.91 14.58 -14.69
CA LYS A 91 15.86 14.18 -15.74
C LYS A 91 15.21 14.20 -17.11
N THR A 92 13.93 13.85 -17.18
CA THR A 92 13.22 13.72 -18.47
C THR A 92 12.27 14.87 -18.77
N GLY A 93 11.98 15.73 -17.80
CA GLY A 93 11.05 16.87 -17.91
C GLY A 93 9.59 16.45 -18.08
N ARG A 94 9.27 15.17 -17.89
CA ARG A 94 7.94 14.60 -18.13
C ARG A 94 7.22 14.35 -16.81
N THR A 95 5.91 14.61 -16.81
CA THR A 95 5.00 14.18 -15.76
C THR A 95 4.50 12.77 -16.07
N LYS A 96 4.60 11.86 -15.10
CA LYS A 96 3.96 10.53 -15.12
C LYS A 96 2.82 10.46 -14.12
#